data_AF-A0A8J2J281-F1
#
_entry.id   AF-A0A8J2J281-F1
#
_cell.length_a   1.000
_cell.length_b   1.000
_cell.length_c   1.000
_cell.angle_alpha   90.00
_cell.angle_beta   90.00
_cell.angle_gamma   90.00
#
_symmetry.space_group_name_H-M   'P 1'
#
loop_
_entity.id
_entity.type
_entity.pdbx_description
1 polymer ?
#
loop_
_entity_poly.entity_id
_entity_poly.type
_entity_poly.pdbx_seq_one_letter_code
_entity_poly.pdbx_strand_id
1 'polypeptide(L)'
;MGSNSTYFKGYRWLLLLKVVGLICFAYYLPINFKPISVTWRSPSVLVSERRASSREPRPGYLVDTLNCKIVDMKPLDSSVRKHFKNKTLQSCPHAIIKKTNSRLVYDETHPNFNATSCCFRKIHRISQNRNKYNMVADWQIRFSRDCVQISNASNGTKLTSKFAEIQCTTRVKGKKIKFKEYIAAILPPEIHTNKTKAKVEYWRGRRFDSGENDWEEIKSNTSISPSVLILGIDSISRLHMYRSLAKTKEFLDANDFVEMRGYTKIGDNTFPNMMGALGGMETNKYPCWKKKTDFMDDCPLIWKNFSSSNYVTALLEDSAGIANFNFMKTGFLEEPTDYYLRPITVAYHGRLSRTQSYNGCVGGMSQTNFMMEYLQNFVTAMGQSRVPHFLFSWFTTLGHDSLNDLKVHIQRWCCQAPYYVLFRLYFHLYKCKIHRFSKFIANGLNISAASLGIGGGCVV
;
A
#
# COMPACT_ATOMS: atom_id res chain seq x y z
N MET A 1 -76.51 21.64 -47.83
CA MET A 1 -77.29 20.39 -48.05
C MET A 1 -76.30 19.28 -48.35
N GLY A 2 -76.30 18.18 -47.59
CA GLY A 2 -75.50 16.95 -47.80
C GLY A 2 -73.96 17.12 -47.83
N SER A 3 -73.15 16.05 -47.85
CA SER A 3 -73.26 14.74 -47.17
C SER A 3 -71.94 13.94 -47.33
N ASN A 4 -71.63 13.08 -46.35
CA ASN A 4 -70.80 11.84 -46.36
C ASN A 4 -70.12 11.41 -47.69
N SER A 5 -68.88 10.88 -47.75
CA SER A 5 -67.87 10.50 -46.73
C SER A 5 -66.43 10.67 -47.33
N THR A 6 -65.33 9.89 -47.14
CA THR A 6 -65.04 8.58 -46.53
C THR A 6 -63.56 8.50 -46.05
N TYR A 7 -63.22 7.49 -45.23
CA TYR A 7 -61.85 7.14 -44.82
C TYR A 7 -60.96 6.68 -45.99
N PHE A 8 -59.67 7.06 -46.01
CA PHE A 8 -58.48 6.15 -46.00
C PHE A 8 -57.15 6.93 -46.13
N LYS A 9 -56.41 7.15 -45.03
CA LYS A 9 -55.00 7.67 -45.11
C LYS A 9 -54.07 7.41 -43.90
N GLY A 10 -54.49 6.63 -42.90
CA GLY A 10 -53.71 6.42 -41.66
C GLY A 10 -52.51 5.46 -41.75
N TYR A 11 -52.51 4.50 -42.68
CA TYR A 11 -51.60 3.34 -42.62
C TYR A 11 -50.14 3.61 -43.03
N ARG A 12 -49.85 4.69 -43.77
CA ARG A 12 -48.47 4.96 -44.26
C ARG A 12 -47.50 5.38 -43.14
N TRP A 13 -47.97 6.12 -42.13
CA TRP A 13 -47.12 6.58 -41.03
C TRP A 13 -46.78 5.48 -40.01
N LEU A 14 -47.72 4.56 -39.74
CA LEU A 14 -47.48 3.43 -38.83
C LEU A 14 -46.45 2.43 -39.36
N LEU A 15 -46.35 2.26 -40.68
CA LEU A 15 -45.30 1.45 -41.30
C LEU A 15 -43.92 2.12 -41.18
N LEU A 16 -43.82 3.42 -41.44
CA LEU A 16 -42.57 4.18 -41.26
C LEU A 16 -42.06 4.14 -39.81
N LEU A 17 -42.95 4.32 -38.83
CA LEU A 17 -42.60 4.21 -37.41
C LEU A 17 -42.13 2.81 -37.01
N LYS A 18 -42.74 1.74 -37.57
CA LYS A 18 -42.25 0.37 -37.35
C LYS A 18 -40.89 0.10 -37.99
N VAL A 19 -40.63 0.63 -39.19
CA VAL A 19 -39.32 0.48 -39.86
C VAL A 19 -38.22 1.23 -39.12
N VAL A 20 -38.45 2.49 -38.70
CA VAL A 20 -37.48 3.24 -37.89
C VAL A 20 -37.26 2.56 -36.53
N GLY A 21 -38.33 2.10 -35.87
CA GLY A 21 -38.23 1.33 -34.63
C GLY A 21 -37.41 0.05 -34.76
N LEU A 22 -37.59 -0.71 -35.84
CA LEU A 22 -36.82 -1.92 -36.14
C LEU A 22 -35.35 -1.62 -36.48
N ILE A 23 -35.06 -0.54 -37.19
CA ILE A 23 -33.67 -0.12 -37.47
C ILE A 23 -32.97 0.29 -36.17
N CYS A 24 -33.64 1.03 -35.28
CA CYS A 24 -33.11 1.31 -33.94
C CYS A 24 -32.89 0.02 -33.13
N PHE A 25 -33.83 -0.93 -33.15
CA PHE A 25 -33.66 -2.21 -32.45
C PHE A 25 -32.54 -3.08 -33.03
N ALA A 26 -32.30 -3.03 -34.35
CA ALA A 26 -31.20 -3.75 -35.01
C ALA A 26 -29.82 -3.16 -34.66
N TYR A 27 -29.73 -1.84 -34.40
CA TYR A 27 -28.51 -1.23 -33.85
C TYR A 27 -28.36 -1.44 -32.34
N TYR A 28 -29.44 -1.70 -31.62
CA TYR A 28 -29.44 -2.27 -30.26
C TYR A 28 -29.45 -3.82 -30.28
N LEU A 29 -28.62 -4.42 -31.14
CA LEU A 29 -28.03 -5.72 -30.82
C LEU A 29 -27.46 -5.63 -29.39
N PRO A 30 -27.70 -6.62 -28.52
CA PRO A 30 -26.97 -6.67 -27.25
C PRO A 30 -25.48 -6.70 -27.61
N ILE A 31 -24.72 -5.74 -27.11
CA ILE A 31 -23.28 -5.90 -26.98
C ILE A 31 -23.13 -7.07 -26.02
N ASN A 32 -22.94 -8.25 -26.61
CA ASN A 32 -22.52 -9.44 -25.93
C ASN A 32 -21.12 -9.15 -25.38
N PHE A 33 -21.11 -8.54 -24.20
CA PHE A 33 -20.10 -8.80 -23.20
C PHE A 33 -20.11 -10.30 -22.93
N LYS A 34 -19.52 -11.07 -23.85
CA LYS A 34 -18.88 -12.32 -23.50
C LYS A 34 -18.08 -11.97 -22.26
N PRO A 35 -18.37 -12.57 -21.09
CA PRO A 35 -17.58 -12.29 -19.91
C PRO A 35 -16.14 -12.54 -20.32
N ILE A 36 -15.25 -11.58 -20.04
CA ILE A 36 -13.82 -11.80 -20.25
C ILE A 36 -13.46 -12.88 -19.24
N SER A 37 -13.52 -14.13 -19.70
CA SER A 37 -13.00 -15.28 -19.01
C SER A 37 -11.52 -15.03 -18.89
N VAL A 38 -11.13 -14.49 -17.73
CA VAL A 38 -9.73 -14.38 -17.33
C VAL A 38 -9.29 -15.81 -17.06
N THR A 39 -9.02 -16.55 -18.12
CA THR A 39 -8.40 -17.86 -18.06
C THR A 39 -7.00 -17.61 -17.55
N TRP A 40 -6.83 -17.69 -16.23
CA TRP A 40 -5.54 -17.87 -15.63
C TRP A 40 -5.04 -19.24 -16.09
N ARG A 41 -4.38 -19.26 -17.24
CA ARG A 41 -3.24 -20.14 -17.37
C ARG A 41 -2.37 -19.81 -16.16
N SER A 42 -2.10 -20.80 -15.32
CA SER A 42 -0.97 -20.75 -14.40
C SER A 42 0.23 -20.20 -15.18
N PRO A 43 1.09 -19.37 -14.58
CA PRO A 43 2.33 -18.96 -15.22
C PRO A 43 3.26 -20.16 -15.47
N SER A 44 2.97 -20.96 -16.51
CA SER A 44 3.97 -21.44 -17.44
C SER A 44 4.76 -20.20 -17.82
N VAL A 45 5.96 -20.11 -17.25
CA VAL A 45 6.56 -18.82 -16.91
C VAL A 45 6.89 -18.05 -18.18
N LEU A 46 6.01 -17.14 -18.58
CA LEU A 46 6.22 -16.18 -19.66
C LEU A 46 7.16 -15.03 -19.22
N VAL A 47 8.26 -15.42 -18.58
CA VAL A 47 9.56 -15.10 -19.18
C VAL A 47 9.45 -15.46 -20.66
N SER A 48 9.18 -14.46 -21.49
CA SER A 48 9.55 -14.57 -22.89
C SER A 48 11.06 -14.81 -22.88
N GLU A 49 11.52 -15.98 -23.32
CA GLU A 49 12.95 -16.25 -23.53
C GLU A 49 13.46 -15.43 -24.73
N ARG A 50 13.49 -14.11 -24.57
CA ARG A 50 14.38 -13.22 -25.31
C ARG A 50 15.81 -13.46 -24.85
N ARG A 51 16.28 -14.70 -25.12
CA ARG A 51 17.59 -15.30 -24.82
C ARG A 51 18.40 -14.49 -23.80
N ALA A 52 17.93 -14.46 -22.56
CA ALA A 52 18.79 -14.13 -21.44
C ALA A 52 19.81 -15.27 -21.37
N SER A 53 21.00 -15.02 -21.95
CA SER A 53 22.03 -16.02 -22.27
C SER A 53 22.05 -17.17 -21.26
N SER A 54 21.63 -18.36 -21.69
CA SER A 54 21.48 -19.57 -20.87
C SER A 54 22.82 -20.21 -20.43
N ARG A 55 23.85 -19.38 -20.33
CA ARG A 55 25.14 -19.70 -19.72
C ARG A 55 25.04 -19.27 -18.26
N GLU A 56 25.41 -20.15 -17.33
CA GLU A 56 25.61 -19.73 -15.95
C GLU A 56 26.62 -18.58 -15.88
N PRO A 57 26.47 -17.62 -14.94
CA PRO A 57 27.47 -16.59 -14.73
C PRO A 57 28.85 -17.21 -14.46
N ARG A 58 29.93 -16.60 -14.96
CA ARG A 58 31.28 -17.07 -14.65
C ARG A 58 31.50 -17.13 -13.12
N PRO A 59 32.25 -18.12 -12.59
CA PRO A 59 32.47 -18.28 -11.16
C PRO A 59 32.85 -16.96 -10.46
N GLY A 60 32.16 -16.67 -9.35
CA GLY A 60 32.29 -15.41 -8.61
C GLY A 60 31.28 -14.32 -8.99
N TYR A 61 30.48 -14.49 -10.05
CA TYR A 61 29.44 -13.53 -10.44
C TYR A 61 28.02 -14.02 -10.13
N LEU A 62 27.19 -13.10 -9.65
CA LEU A 62 25.74 -13.24 -9.46
C LEU A 62 24.98 -12.92 -10.76
N VAL A 63 25.53 -12.00 -11.54
CA VAL A 63 25.12 -11.65 -12.91
C VAL A 63 26.39 -11.34 -13.69
N ASP A 64 26.56 -11.94 -14.86
CA ASP A 64 27.68 -11.66 -15.76
C ASP A 64 27.18 -11.52 -17.20
N THR A 65 26.89 -10.29 -17.58
CA THR A 65 26.45 -9.91 -18.93
C THR A 65 27.34 -8.77 -19.44
N LEU A 66 27.28 -8.47 -20.74
CA LEU A 66 28.03 -7.36 -21.34
C LEU A 66 27.75 -6.01 -20.64
N ASN A 67 26.48 -5.77 -20.28
CA ASN A 67 25.98 -4.48 -19.80
C ASN A 67 25.72 -4.43 -18.28
N CYS A 68 25.86 -5.55 -17.57
CA CYS A 68 25.67 -5.65 -16.13
C CYS A 68 26.53 -6.79 -15.55
N LYS A 69 27.38 -6.45 -14.58
CA LYS A 69 28.18 -7.41 -13.80
C LYS A 69 27.97 -7.15 -12.32
N ILE A 70 27.59 -8.20 -11.59
CA ILE A 70 27.39 -8.18 -10.14
C ILE A 70 28.14 -9.39 -9.56
N VAL A 71 28.98 -9.17 -8.55
CA VAL A 71 29.76 -10.21 -7.87
C VAL A 71 28.88 -10.96 -6.87
N ASP A 72 28.91 -12.30 -6.82
CA ASP A 72 28.20 -13.08 -5.78
C ASP A 72 29.07 -13.17 -4.51
N MET A 73 29.13 -12.06 -3.78
CA MET A 73 29.92 -11.94 -2.56
C MET A 73 29.32 -12.77 -1.41
N LYS A 74 30.17 -13.47 -0.65
CA LYS A 74 29.75 -14.24 0.52
C LYS A 74 29.07 -13.33 1.57
N PRO A 75 27.86 -13.67 2.07
CA PRO A 75 27.19 -12.85 3.09
C PRO A 75 28.02 -12.73 4.38
N LEU A 76 28.48 -13.85 4.95
CA LEU A 76 29.18 -13.89 6.25
C LEU A 76 30.71 -13.76 6.13
N ASP A 77 31.19 -13.10 5.09
CA ASP A 77 32.59 -12.78 4.85
C ASP A 77 33.25 -12.06 6.05
N SER A 78 34.53 -12.31 6.31
CA SER A 78 35.23 -11.76 7.48
C SER A 78 35.36 -10.23 7.43
N SER A 79 35.54 -9.64 6.24
CA SER A 79 35.75 -8.19 6.05
C SER A 79 34.61 -7.34 6.60
N VAL A 80 33.37 -7.84 6.52
CA VAL A 80 32.16 -7.12 6.94
C VAL A 80 31.80 -7.32 8.41
N ARG A 81 32.31 -8.38 9.08
CA ARG A 81 31.88 -8.76 10.44
C ARG A 81 32.03 -7.61 11.45
N LYS A 82 33.12 -6.84 11.35
CA LYS A 82 33.42 -5.68 12.23
C LYS A 82 32.35 -4.57 12.25
N HIS A 83 31.48 -4.51 11.24
CA HIS A 83 30.39 -3.52 11.16
C HIS A 83 29.11 -4.00 11.84
N PHE A 84 28.95 -5.31 12.06
CA PHE A 84 27.77 -5.90 12.67
C PHE A 84 27.97 -6.11 14.18
N LYS A 85 27.06 -5.53 14.96
CA LYS A 85 27.07 -5.51 16.42
C LYS A 85 25.69 -5.91 16.93
N ASN A 86 25.63 -6.54 18.10
CA ASN A 86 24.35 -6.72 18.79
C ASN A 86 23.90 -5.38 19.35
N LYS A 87 22.66 -4.98 19.03
CA LYS A 87 21.94 -3.83 19.60
C LYS A 87 20.69 -4.38 20.29
N THR A 88 20.27 -3.78 21.40
CA THR A 88 19.05 -4.12 22.13
C THR A 88 17.86 -3.29 21.63
N LEU A 89 16.65 -3.84 21.72
CA LEU A 89 15.45 -3.10 21.38
C LEU A 89 15.14 -2.11 22.49
N GLN A 90 15.01 -0.82 22.15
CA GLN A 90 14.48 0.16 23.10
C GLN A 90 13.02 -0.21 23.39
N SER A 91 12.73 -0.47 24.67
CA SER A 91 11.36 -0.71 25.11
C SER A 91 10.56 0.60 25.12
N CYS A 92 9.30 0.54 24.72
CA CYS A 92 8.38 1.66 24.81
C CYS A 92 7.57 1.61 26.11
N PRO A 93 7.19 2.77 26.69
CA PRO A 93 6.26 2.80 27.82
C PRO A 93 4.94 2.12 27.47
N HIS A 94 4.31 1.43 28.43
CA HIS A 94 2.98 0.84 28.21
C HIS A 94 1.95 1.96 27.98
N ALA A 95 1.16 1.88 26.91
CA ALA A 95 0.15 2.89 26.60
C ALA A 95 -0.99 2.87 27.64
N ILE A 96 -1.45 4.05 28.04
CA ILE A 96 -2.59 4.16 28.97
C ILE A 96 -3.92 3.88 28.27
N ILE A 97 -4.02 4.13 26.96
CA ILE A 97 -5.21 3.80 26.16
C ILE A 97 -4.92 2.64 25.19
N LYS A 98 -5.71 1.58 25.30
CA LYS A 98 -5.71 0.43 24.37
C LYS A 98 -6.88 0.54 23.38
N LYS A 99 -6.70 -0.08 22.21
CA LYS A 99 -7.69 -0.12 21.12
C LYS A 99 -8.25 -1.53 20.99
N THR A 100 -9.50 -1.72 21.37
CA THR A 100 -10.21 -3.01 21.31
C THR A 100 -11.45 -2.86 20.44
N ASN A 101 -11.58 -3.62 19.35
CA ASN A 101 -12.75 -3.62 18.45
C ASN A 101 -13.21 -2.21 18.00
N SER A 102 -12.28 -1.35 17.59
CA SER A 102 -12.51 0.07 17.25
C SER A 102 -13.08 0.93 18.40
N ARG A 103 -12.83 0.53 19.65
CA ARG A 103 -13.13 1.31 20.87
C ARG A 103 -11.85 1.57 21.64
N LEU A 104 -11.78 2.76 22.24
CA LEU A 104 -10.70 3.18 23.13
C LEU A 104 -11.09 2.82 24.56
N VAL A 105 -10.30 1.96 25.20
CA VAL A 105 -10.43 1.56 26.61
C VAL A 105 -9.17 1.99 27.35
N TYR A 106 -9.28 2.25 28.65
CA TYR A 106 -8.09 2.40 29.48
C TYR A 106 -7.43 1.04 29.73
N ASP A 107 -6.13 1.05 29.93
CA ASP A 107 -5.40 -0.10 30.44
C ASP A 107 -5.41 -0.13 31.96
N GLU A 108 -6.24 -0.99 32.54
CA GLU A 108 -6.30 -1.23 33.99
C GLU A 108 -4.95 -1.75 34.55
N THR A 109 -4.09 -2.35 33.72
CA THR A 109 -2.75 -2.81 34.12
C THR A 109 -1.71 -1.68 34.19
N HIS A 110 -2.06 -0.46 33.78
CA HIS A 110 -1.13 0.67 33.81
C HIS A 110 -1.13 1.36 35.20
N PRO A 111 0.03 1.50 35.90
CA PRO A 111 0.08 1.98 37.30
C PRO A 111 -0.61 3.32 37.59
N ASN A 112 -0.64 4.24 36.63
CA ASN A 112 -1.30 5.55 36.77
C ASN A 112 -2.76 5.60 36.29
N PHE A 113 -3.41 4.47 35.99
CA PHE A 113 -4.78 4.41 35.43
C PHE A 113 -5.78 5.30 36.21
N ASN A 114 -5.99 5.01 37.49
CA ASN A 114 -6.93 5.75 38.36
C ASN A 114 -6.58 7.25 38.54
N ALA A 115 -5.33 7.64 38.25
CA ALA A 115 -4.84 9.02 38.38
C ALA A 115 -4.86 9.81 37.06
N THR A 116 -5.38 9.22 35.97
CA THR A 116 -5.29 9.77 34.61
C THR A 116 -6.67 9.98 33.98
N SER A 117 -6.85 11.14 33.32
CA SER A 117 -8.00 11.43 32.46
C SER A 117 -7.52 11.69 31.04
N CYS A 118 -8.14 11.03 30.07
CA CYS A 118 -7.79 11.09 28.65
C CYS A 118 -9.00 11.47 27.78
N CYS A 119 -8.74 12.28 26.76
CA CYS A 119 -9.68 12.57 25.67
C CYS A 119 -8.96 12.40 24.32
N PHE A 120 -9.70 12.26 23.22
CA PHE A 120 -9.11 12.14 21.88
C PHE A 120 -9.59 13.20 20.90
N ARG A 121 -8.69 13.63 20.02
CA ARG A 121 -8.96 14.52 18.89
C ARG A 121 -8.77 13.77 17.58
N LYS A 122 -9.75 13.87 16.67
CA LYS A 122 -9.70 13.23 15.36
C LYS A 122 -8.62 13.92 14.51
N ILE A 123 -7.78 13.14 13.83
CA ILE A 123 -6.77 13.67 12.90
C ILE A 123 -7.35 13.65 11.48
N HIS A 124 -7.24 14.78 10.77
CA HIS A 124 -7.71 14.97 9.41
C HIS A 124 -6.60 15.55 8.53
N ARG A 125 -6.43 15.03 7.31
CA ARG A 125 -5.65 15.66 6.25
C ARG A 125 -6.33 16.97 5.80
N ILE A 126 -5.56 17.94 5.30
CA ILE A 126 -6.09 19.16 4.67
C ILE A 126 -5.89 19.04 3.17
N SER A 127 -6.94 18.71 2.42
CA SER A 127 -6.92 18.80 0.95
C SER A 127 -6.77 20.25 0.50
N GLN A 128 -6.07 20.46 -0.60
CA GLN A 128 -5.86 21.77 -1.23
C GLN A 128 -6.35 21.74 -2.69
N ASN A 129 -6.73 22.88 -3.23
CA ASN A 129 -7.23 22.96 -4.61
C ASN A 129 -6.07 22.79 -5.61
N ARG A 130 -6.25 21.98 -6.66
CA ARG A 130 -5.20 21.72 -7.68
C ARG A 130 -4.70 22.98 -8.39
N ASN A 131 -5.51 24.04 -8.45
CA ASN A 131 -5.14 25.35 -9.02
C ASN A 131 -4.54 26.31 -7.97
N LYS A 132 -4.59 25.98 -6.67
CA LYS A 132 -4.07 26.81 -5.56
C LYS A 132 -3.63 25.94 -4.39
N TYR A 133 -2.39 25.47 -4.45
CA TYR A 133 -1.75 24.64 -3.44
C TYR A 133 -0.35 25.18 -3.07
N ASN A 134 0.28 24.59 -2.05
CA ASN A 134 1.66 24.92 -1.62
C ASN A 134 2.55 23.69 -1.53
N MET A 135 3.87 23.88 -1.49
CA MET A 135 4.88 22.80 -1.43
C MET A 135 4.80 21.89 -0.19
N VAL A 136 3.95 22.22 0.77
CA VAL A 136 3.71 21.44 2.00
C VAL A 136 2.28 20.91 2.07
N ALA A 137 1.56 20.80 0.94
CA ALA A 137 0.18 20.33 0.91
C ALA A 137 -0.01 18.99 1.62
N ASP A 138 0.78 17.98 1.27
CA ASP A 138 0.73 16.65 1.86
C ASP A 138 1.36 16.57 3.27
N TRP A 139 1.79 17.70 3.81
CA TRP A 139 2.22 17.87 5.21
C TRP A 139 1.15 18.53 6.07
N GLN A 140 0.05 19.01 5.50
CA GLN A 140 -0.98 19.73 6.24
C GLN A 140 -2.03 18.80 6.86
N ILE A 141 -2.11 18.83 8.18
CA ILE A 141 -3.12 18.14 8.98
C ILE A 141 -3.80 19.11 9.95
N ARG A 142 -5.05 18.80 10.30
CA ARG A 142 -5.82 19.48 11.35
C ARG A 142 -6.42 18.45 12.32
N PHE A 143 -6.72 18.93 13.52
CA PHE A 143 -7.29 18.14 14.60
C PHE A 143 -8.74 18.61 14.81
N SER A 144 -9.65 17.73 15.23
CA SER A 144 -11.01 18.16 15.63
C SER A 144 -10.92 19.27 16.67
N ARG A 145 -11.85 20.24 16.66
CA ARG A 145 -11.88 21.30 17.69
C ARG A 145 -12.05 20.66 19.06
N ASP A 146 -13.03 19.78 19.15
CA ASP A 146 -13.43 19.06 20.35
C ASP A 146 -12.46 17.93 20.68
N CYS A 147 -12.27 17.67 21.97
CA CYS A 147 -11.58 16.51 22.51
C CYS A 147 -12.60 15.61 23.19
N VAL A 148 -12.95 14.49 22.53
CA VAL A 148 -13.99 13.58 23.00
C VAL A 148 -13.43 12.79 24.18
N GLN A 149 -14.08 12.87 25.35
CA GLN A 149 -13.63 12.17 26.55
C GLN A 149 -13.64 10.65 26.34
N ILE A 150 -12.61 9.98 26.84
CA ILE A 150 -12.57 8.52 26.88
C ILE A 150 -13.19 8.08 28.20
N SER A 151 -14.29 7.34 28.12
CA SER A 151 -14.97 6.72 29.26
C SER A 151 -14.08 5.68 29.95
N ASN A 152 -14.08 5.69 31.28
CA ASN A 152 -13.46 4.69 32.13
C ASN A 152 -14.31 3.41 32.27
N ALA A 153 -15.52 3.36 31.70
CA ALA A 153 -16.34 2.16 31.69
C ALA A 153 -15.70 1.05 30.83
N SER A 154 -15.90 -0.21 31.20
CA SER A 154 -15.34 -1.39 30.51
C SER A 154 -15.71 -1.49 29.02
N ASN A 155 -16.81 -0.88 28.59
CA ASN A 155 -17.17 -0.79 27.17
C ASN A 155 -16.36 0.23 26.37
N GLY A 156 -15.63 1.16 27.00
CA GLY A 156 -14.82 2.18 26.36
C GLY A 156 -15.57 3.12 25.40
N THR A 157 -14.83 3.94 24.66
CA THR A 157 -15.39 4.96 23.75
C THR A 157 -15.17 4.60 22.29
N LYS A 158 -16.23 4.57 21.47
CA LYS A 158 -16.14 4.21 20.05
C LYS A 158 -15.31 5.23 19.27
N LEU A 159 -14.22 4.78 18.65
CA LEU A 159 -13.40 5.60 17.77
C LEU A 159 -14.13 5.78 16.42
N THR A 160 -14.38 7.03 16.04
CA THR A 160 -15.15 7.42 14.84
C THR A 160 -14.30 8.16 13.82
N SER A 161 -13.01 7.81 13.73
CA SER A 161 -12.05 8.30 12.73
C SER A 161 -10.95 7.27 12.48
N LYS A 162 -10.36 7.27 11.28
CA LYS A 162 -9.20 6.43 10.91
C LYS A 162 -8.02 6.63 11.88
N PHE A 163 -7.85 7.85 12.38
CA PHE A 163 -6.71 8.31 13.18
C PHE A 163 -7.15 9.24 14.32
N ALA A 164 -6.44 9.20 15.46
CA ALA A 164 -6.64 10.10 16.59
C ALA A 164 -5.35 10.44 17.35
N GLU A 165 -5.29 11.68 17.87
CA GLU A 165 -4.34 12.11 18.91
C GLU A 165 -5.05 11.98 20.26
N ILE A 166 -4.53 11.13 21.13
CA ILE A 166 -4.97 11.01 22.52
C ILE A 166 -4.25 12.08 23.33
N GLN A 167 -4.98 12.84 24.14
CA GLN A 167 -4.44 13.80 25.08
C GLN A 167 -4.81 13.36 26.50
N CYS A 168 -3.79 13.04 27.30
CA CYS A 168 -3.97 12.56 28.67
C CYS A 168 -3.34 13.52 29.67
N THR A 169 -4.02 13.71 30.81
CA THR A 169 -3.49 14.42 31.98
C THR A 169 -3.48 13.46 33.17
N THR A 170 -2.31 13.24 33.76
CA THR A 170 -2.11 12.39 34.94
C THR A 170 -1.56 13.20 36.11
N ARG A 171 -1.71 12.72 37.35
CA ARG A 171 -1.12 13.35 38.56
C ARG A 171 -0.04 12.45 39.15
N VAL A 172 1.21 12.92 39.18
CA VAL A 172 2.35 12.19 39.77
C VAL A 172 3.00 13.08 40.83
N LYS A 173 3.05 12.60 42.08
CA LYS A 173 3.57 13.35 43.25
C LYS A 173 3.01 14.79 43.32
N GLY A 174 1.69 14.93 43.20
CA GLY A 174 0.97 16.21 43.17
C GLY A 174 1.06 17.01 41.85
N LYS A 175 2.11 16.81 41.04
CA LYS A 175 2.30 17.55 39.79
C LYS A 175 1.42 16.98 38.67
N LYS A 176 0.74 17.87 37.93
CA LYS A 176 -0.03 17.51 36.72
C LYS A 176 0.94 17.31 35.54
N ILE A 177 1.00 16.10 34.99
CA ILE A 177 1.78 15.78 33.79
C ILE A 177 0.80 15.61 32.63
N LYS A 178 1.12 16.24 31.49
CA LYS A 178 0.38 16.06 30.23
C LYS A 178 1.25 15.29 29.24
N PHE A 179 0.67 14.31 28.57
CA PHE A 179 1.33 13.53 27.52
C PHE A 179 0.34 13.24 26.38
N LYS A 180 0.88 12.72 25.27
CA LYS A 180 0.12 12.41 24.06
C LYS A 180 0.46 11.01 23.56
N GLU A 181 -0.55 10.33 23.07
CA GLU A 181 -0.43 9.07 22.34
C GLU A 181 -1.14 9.24 20.98
N TYR A 182 -0.85 8.36 20.02
CA TYR A 182 -1.46 8.41 18.69
C TYR A 182 -1.96 7.01 18.35
N ILE A 183 -3.22 6.89 17.92
CA ILE A 183 -3.88 5.61 17.64
C ILE A 183 -4.44 5.62 16.22
N ALA A 184 -4.16 4.54 15.49
CA ALA A 184 -4.73 4.26 14.18
C ALA A 184 -5.72 3.09 14.24
N ALA A 185 -6.81 3.21 13.49
CA ALA A 185 -7.82 2.18 13.30
C ALA A 185 -8.09 1.95 11.81
N ILE A 186 -8.34 0.70 11.47
CA ILE A 186 -8.87 0.31 10.16
C ILE A 186 -10.39 0.37 10.28
N LEU A 187 -11.01 1.30 9.57
CA LEU A 187 -12.44 1.22 9.28
C LEU A 187 -12.64 0.14 8.21
N PRO A 188 -13.57 -0.82 8.36
CA PRO A 188 -13.92 -1.76 7.30
C PRO A 188 -14.30 -1.03 6.00
N PRO A 189 -13.94 -1.57 4.82
CA PRO A 189 -14.08 -0.87 3.55
C PRO A 189 -15.53 -0.47 3.22
N GLU A 190 -16.53 -1.19 3.74
CA GLU A 190 -17.96 -0.89 3.64
C GLU A 190 -18.36 0.42 4.32
N ILE A 191 -17.63 0.86 5.36
CA ILE A 191 -17.93 2.06 6.16
C ILE A 191 -16.82 3.12 6.13
N HIS A 192 -15.71 2.86 5.43
CA HIS A 192 -14.54 3.74 5.36
C HIS A 192 -14.72 4.91 4.39
N THR A 193 -15.25 4.65 3.20
CA THR A 193 -15.66 5.64 2.18
C THR A 193 -16.69 5.04 1.23
N ASN A 194 -17.47 5.88 0.53
CA ASN A 194 -18.35 5.42 -0.56
C ASN A 194 -17.58 4.68 -1.67
N LYS A 195 -16.35 5.12 -1.97
CA LYS A 195 -15.46 4.49 -2.97
C LYS A 195 -15.06 3.06 -2.59
N THR A 196 -14.68 2.84 -1.33
CA THR A 196 -14.34 1.48 -0.84
C THR A 196 -15.57 0.60 -0.69
N LYS A 197 -16.71 1.17 -0.28
CA LYS A 197 -17.98 0.44 -0.24
C LYS A 197 -18.37 -0.10 -1.62
N ALA A 198 -18.36 0.76 -2.66
CA ALA A 198 -18.67 0.37 -4.03
C ALA A 198 -17.71 -0.71 -4.58
N LYS A 199 -16.43 -0.68 -4.20
CA LYS A 199 -15.46 -1.74 -4.55
C LYS A 199 -15.82 -3.09 -3.93
N VAL A 200 -16.21 -3.12 -2.65
CA VAL A 200 -16.68 -4.36 -2.00
C VAL A 200 -17.97 -4.86 -2.66
N GLU A 201 -18.89 -3.95 -2.99
CA GLU A 201 -20.16 -4.29 -3.66
C GLU A 201 -19.94 -4.90 -5.05
N TYR A 202 -19.05 -4.32 -5.87
CA TYR A 202 -18.62 -4.91 -7.15
C TYR A 202 -18.06 -6.33 -6.98
N TRP A 203 -17.13 -6.53 -6.04
CA TRP A 203 -16.54 -7.86 -5.78
C TRP A 203 -17.50 -8.82 -5.08
N ARG A 204 -18.62 -8.35 -4.51
CA ARG A 204 -19.68 -9.20 -3.96
C ARG A 204 -20.60 -9.67 -5.08
N GLY A 205 -21.05 -8.77 -5.95
CA GLY A 205 -21.87 -9.10 -7.12
C GLY A 205 -21.22 -10.18 -7.99
N ARG A 206 -19.95 -9.97 -8.38
CA ARG A 206 -19.18 -10.90 -9.21
C ARG A 206 -19.08 -12.35 -8.67
N ARG A 207 -19.31 -12.57 -7.36
CA ARG A 207 -19.33 -13.91 -6.75
C ARG A 207 -20.73 -14.52 -6.62
N PHE A 208 -21.77 -13.69 -6.55
CA PHE A 208 -23.13 -14.19 -6.78
C PHE A 208 -23.31 -14.60 -8.25
N ASP A 209 -22.73 -13.81 -9.18
CA ASP A 209 -22.76 -14.10 -10.63
C ASP A 209 -22.01 -15.39 -11.01
N SER A 210 -21.04 -15.85 -10.20
CA SER A 210 -20.30 -17.11 -10.42
C SER A 210 -20.91 -18.32 -9.71
N GLY A 211 -21.93 -18.13 -8.86
CA GLY A 211 -22.54 -19.20 -8.06
C GLY A 211 -21.69 -19.70 -6.87
N GLU A 212 -20.50 -19.14 -6.68
CA GLU A 212 -19.46 -19.58 -5.73
C GLU A 212 -19.84 -19.28 -4.27
N ASN A 213 -20.67 -20.14 -3.68
CA ASN A 213 -21.12 -20.03 -2.29
C ASN A 213 -20.23 -20.78 -1.29
N ASP A 214 -19.54 -21.84 -1.71
CA ASP A 214 -18.69 -22.67 -0.84
C ASP A 214 -17.19 -22.32 -0.98
N TRP A 215 -16.48 -22.31 0.15
CA TRP A 215 -15.06 -22.01 0.24
C TRP A 215 -14.15 -23.11 -0.32
N GLU A 216 -14.57 -24.38 -0.35
CA GLU A 216 -13.78 -25.44 -0.98
C GLU A 216 -13.82 -25.34 -2.52
N GLU A 217 -15.01 -25.10 -3.09
CA GLU A 217 -15.21 -24.90 -4.53
C GLU A 217 -14.40 -23.69 -5.03
N ILE A 218 -14.43 -22.58 -4.27
CA ILE A 218 -13.63 -21.37 -4.48
C ILE A 218 -12.10 -21.64 -4.58
N LYS A 219 -11.54 -22.65 -3.91
CA LYS A 219 -10.11 -22.99 -4.05
C LYS A 219 -9.78 -23.62 -5.39
N SER A 220 -10.71 -24.38 -5.96
CA SER A 220 -10.52 -25.12 -7.21
C SER A 220 -10.63 -24.24 -8.44
N ASN A 221 -11.46 -23.19 -8.37
CA ASN A 221 -11.72 -22.31 -9.49
C ASN A 221 -10.69 -21.18 -9.58
N THR A 222 -10.18 -20.91 -10.77
CA THR A 222 -9.18 -19.84 -11.00
C THR A 222 -9.79 -18.43 -11.03
N SER A 223 -11.00 -18.24 -10.50
CA SER A 223 -11.79 -17.01 -10.56
C SER A 223 -11.27 -15.89 -9.64
N ILE A 224 -10.63 -16.25 -8.51
CA ILE A 224 -10.20 -15.30 -7.49
C ILE A 224 -9.08 -14.39 -8.02
N SER A 225 -9.32 -13.09 -8.03
CA SER A 225 -8.24 -12.11 -8.26
C SER A 225 -7.36 -12.00 -7.00
N PRO A 226 -6.06 -12.36 -7.06
CA PRO A 226 -5.22 -12.46 -5.87
C PRO A 226 -4.87 -11.08 -5.32
N SER A 227 -4.73 -10.99 -3.99
CA SER A 227 -4.27 -9.76 -3.31
C SER A 227 -2.75 -9.63 -3.37
N VAL A 228 -2.24 -8.40 -3.39
CA VAL A 228 -0.84 -8.09 -3.65
C VAL A 228 -0.26 -7.26 -2.51
N LEU A 229 0.80 -7.77 -1.88
CA LEU A 229 1.48 -7.14 -0.76
C LEU A 229 2.94 -6.85 -1.12
N ILE A 230 3.32 -5.57 -1.08
CA ILE A 230 4.71 -5.14 -1.24
C ILE A 230 5.23 -4.69 0.13
N LEU A 231 6.18 -5.46 0.68
CA LEU A 231 6.90 -5.15 1.92
C LEU A 231 8.30 -4.66 1.57
N GLY A 232 8.50 -3.34 1.56
CA GLY A 232 9.80 -2.74 1.33
C GLY A 232 10.48 -2.27 2.62
N ILE A 233 11.81 -2.43 2.70
CA ILE A 233 12.62 -1.93 3.81
C ILE A 233 13.77 -1.10 3.23
N ASP A 234 13.93 0.14 3.70
CA ASP A 234 14.89 1.07 3.09
C ASP A 234 16.36 0.73 3.43
N SER A 235 17.26 1.09 2.52
CA SER A 235 18.71 0.88 2.60
C SER A 235 19.17 -0.59 2.76
N ILE A 236 18.29 -1.58 2.56
CA ILE A 236 18.65 -3.01 2.69
C ILE A 236 19.08 -3.63 1.36
N SER A 237 20.29 -4.21 1.35
CA SER A 237 20.78 -5.06 0.26
C SER A 237 20.52 -6.54 0.52
N ARG A 238 20.47 -7.36 -0.54
CA ARG A 238 20.38 -8.83 -0.46
C ARG A 238 21.35 -9.41 0.59
N LEU A 239 22.62 -9.01 0.55
CA LEU A 239 23.63 -9.50 1.47
C LEU A 239 23.42 -9.02 2.91
N HIS A 240 22.82 -7.84 3.11
CA HIS A 240 22.44 -7.38 4.45
C HIS A 240 21.21 -8.14 4.98
N MET A 241 20.18 -8.35 4.14
CA MET A 241 19.03 -9.20 4.44
C MET A 241 19.50 -10.59 4.92
N TYR A 242 20.43 -11.23 4.22
CA TYR A 242 20.94 -12.56 4.59
C TYR A 242 21.65 -12.60 5.95
N ARG A 243 22.26 -11.48 6.40
CA ARG A 243 22.97 -11.38 7.69
C ARG A 243 22.01 -11.11 8.85
N SER A 244 21.10 -10.16 8.66
CA SER A 244 20.27 -9.59 9.72
C SER A 244 18.89 -10.28 9.82
N LEU A 245 18.43 -10.92 8.74
CA LEU A 245 17.10 -11.54 8.62
C LEU A 245 17.18 -13.06 8.38
N ALA A 246 18.14 -13.76 8.99
CA ALA A 246 18.42 -15.18 8.73
C ALA A 246 17.15 -16.07 8.78
N LYS A 247 16.32 -15.94 9.84
CA LYS A 247 15.04 -16.67 9.96
C LYS A 247 14.05 -16.36 8.84
N THR A 248 14.05 -15.12 8.34
CA THR A 248 13.18 -14.72 7.23
C THR A 248 13.71 -15.22 5.88
N LYS A 249 15.04 -15.36 5.72
CA LYS A 249 15.63 -16.04 4.57
C LYS A 249 15.23 -17.52 4.57
N GLU A 250 15.46 -18.20 5.68
CA GLU A 250 15.08 -19.60 5.95
C GLU A 250 13.59 -19.86 5.68
N PHE A 251 12.68 -19.05 6.23
CA PHE A 251 11.24 -19.15 5.95
C PHE A 251 10.92 -19.00 4.46
N LEU A 252 11.50 -18.00 3.79
CA LEU A 252 11.22 -17.76 2.37
C LEU A 252 11.78 -18.89 1.47
N ASP A 253 12.92 -19.48 1.85
CA ASP A 253 13.51 -20.62 1.14
C ASP A 253 12.67 -21.89 1.30
N ALA A 254 12.10 -22.11 2.48
CA ALA A 254 11.24 -23.27 2.79
C ALA A 254 9.78 -23.15 2.28
N ASN A 255 9.44 -22.07 1.58
CA ASN A 255 8.10 -21.78 1.07
C ASN A 255 8.14 -21.30 -0.41
N ASP A 256 9.07 -21.83 -1.21
CA ASP A 256 9.19 -21.63 -2.66
C ASP A 256 9.25 -20.16 -3.16
N PHE A 257 9.68 -19.22 -2.33
CA PHE A 257 9.75 -17.81 -2.74
C PHE A 257 10.92 -17.54 -3.69
N VAL A 258 10.59 -17.29 -4.96
CA VAL A 258 11.55 -16.91 -6.00
C VAL A 258 12.36 -15.67 -5.60
N GLU A 259 13.67 -15.83 -5.44
CA GLU A 259 14.58 -14.69 -5.36
C GLU A 259 14.84 -14.12 -6.76
N MET A 260 14.46 -12.85 -6.96
CA MET A 260 14.80 -12.08 -8.16
C MET A 260 16.30 -11.70 -8.19
N ARG A 261 17.18 -12.70 -8.37
CA ARG A 261 18.64 -12.51 -8.52
C ARG A 261 18.91 -11.51 -9.67
N GLY A 262 19.84 -10.59 -9.44
CA GLY A 262 20.14 -9.51 -10.39
C GLY A 262 19.20 -8.30 -10.36
N TYR A 263 18.00 -8.41 -9.79
CA TYR A 263 17.11 -7.25 -9.64
C TYR A 263 17.68 -6.27 -8.59
N THR A 264 17.95 -5.03 -8.99
CA THR A 264 18.68 -4.04 -8.18
C THR A 264 18.24 -2.60 -8.47
N LYS A 265 18.89 -1.62 -7.80
CA LYS A 265 18.58 -0.19 -7.89
C LYS A 265 19.01 0.42 -9.23
N ILE A 266 18.17 1.31 -9.77
CA ILE A 266 18.39 2.10 -10.99
C ILE A 266 18.73 3.57 -10.73
N GLY A 267 18.64 4.00 -9.48
CA GLY A 267 19.03 5.32 -8.99
C GLY A 267 19.56 5.23 -7.56
N ASP A 268 20.21 6.28 -7.07
CA ASP A 268 20.95 6.17 -5.82
C ASP A 268 20.09 6.23 -4.54
N ASN A 269 19.10 7.12 -4.53
CA ASN A 269 18.14 7.32 -3.43
C ASN A 269 16.86 6.49 -3.64
N THR A 270 16.00 6.36 -2.64
CA THR A 270 14.78 5.53 -2.71
C THR A 270 13.78 5.99 -3.78
N PHE A 271 13.53 7.30 -3.87
CA PHE A 271 12.56 7.89 -4.81
C PHE A 271 12.71 7.46 -6.29
N PRO A 272 13.86 7.63 -6.98
CA PRO A 272 14.01 7.19 -8.37
C PRO A 272 13.77 5.68 -8.55
N ASN A 273 14.09 4.87 -7.53
CA ASN A 273 13.81 3.43 -7.57
C ASN A 273 12.31 3.14 -7.44
N MET A 274 11.56 3.89 -6.61
CA MET A 274 10.09 3.77 -6.56
C MET A 274 9.41 4.24 -7.85
N MET A 275 9.89 5.32 -8.48
CA MET A 275 9.36 5.77 -9.77
C MET A 275 9.63 4.75 -10.89
N GLY A 276 10.76 4.04 -10.86
CA GLY A 276 11.05 2.93 -11.77
C GLY A 276 10.24 1.66 -11.48
N ALA A 277 10.15 1.26 -10.20
CA ALA A 277 9.50 0.03 -9.78
C ALA A 277 7.97 0.12 -9.89
N LEU A 278 7.37 1.16 -9.30
CA LEU A 278 5.92 1.33 -9.18
C LEU A 278 5.35 2.18 -10.33
N GLY A 279 6.12 3.14 -10.85
CA GLY A 279 5.72 3.99 -11.97
C GLY A 279 6.17 3.50 -13.36
N GLY A 280 7.07 2.50 -13.43
CA GLY A 280 7.62 1.98 -14.69
C GLY A 280 8.52 2.96 -15.46
N MET A 281 8.96 4.05 -14.83
CA MET A 281 9.68 5.16 -15.46
C MET A 281 11.18 4.91 -15.57
N GLU A 282 11.88 5.74 -16.35
CA GLU A 282 13.36 5.79 -16.33
C GLU A 282 13.84 6.84 -15.31
N THR A 283 14.96 6.55 -14.65
CA THR A 283 15.65 7.47 -13.74
C THR A 283 15.81 8.86 -14.38
N ASN A 284 15.39 9.89 -13.67
CA ASN A 284 15.41 11.31 -14.06
C ASN A 284 14.51 11.69 -15.26
N LYS A 285 13.62 10.81 -15.72
CA LYS A 285 12.62 11.10 -16.76
C LYS A 285 11.21 10.85 -16.24
N TYR A 286 10.62 11.87 -15.60
CA TYR A 286 9.31 11.80 -14.95
C TYR A 286 8.33 12.82 -15.57
N PRO A 287 7.58 12.48 -16.63
CA PRO A 287 6.71 13.44 -17.33
C PRO A 287 5.64 14.10 -16.44
N CYS A 288 5.20 13.38 -15.41
CA CYS A 288 4.21 13.81 -14.40
C CYS A 288 4.78 14.68 -13.27
N TRP A 289 6.11 14.79 -13.13
CA TRP A 289 6.76 15.47 -12.01
C TRP A 289 8.07 16.09 -12.49
N LYS A 290 8.04 17.37 -12.88
CA LYS A 290 9.15 18.06 -13.55
C LYS A 290 9.96 18.91 -12.57
N LYS A 291 9.35 19.38 -11.48
CA LYS A 291 9.94 20.22 -10.43
C LYS A 291 9.51 19.73 -9.04
N LYS A 292 10.29 20.06 -8.00
CA LYS A 292 9.96 19.74 -6.59
C LYS A 292 8.62 20.32 -6.11
N THR A 293 8.14 21.37 -6.77
CA THR A 293 6.83 22.02 -6.59
C THR A 293 5.66 21.19 -7.08
N ASP A 294 5.89 20.23 -7.97
CA ASP A 294 4.81 19.51 -8.64
C ASP A 294 4.30 18.39 -7.73
N PHE A 295 2.99 18.18 -7.73
CA PHE A 295 2.36 17.04 -7.05
C PHE A 295 2.39 15.78 -7.92
N MET A 296 2.24 14.61 -7.31
CA MET A 296 2.40 13.31 -7.97
C MET A 296 1.09 12.60 -8.33
N ASP A 297 -0.06 13.25 -8.09
CA ASP A 297 -1.41 12.73 -8.34
C ASP A 297 -1.62 12.20 -9.75
N ASP A 298 -0.87 12.69 -10.74
CA ASP A 298 -1.00 12.33 -12.16
C ASP A 298 0.01 11.26 -12.60
N CYS A 299 1.01 10.92 -11.77
CA CYS A 299 1.97 9.87 -12.09
C CYS A 299 1.30 8.47 -12.22
N PRO A 300 1.60 7.66 -13.25
CA PRO A 300 1.04 6.32 -13.45
C PRO A 300 1.67 5.29 -12.48
N LEU A 301 1.41 5.46 -11.19
CA LEU A 301 1.87 4.59 -10.11
C LEU A 301 0.91 3.39 -9.96
N ILE A 302 1.47 2.17 -9.89
CA ILE A 302 0.74 0.90 -10.09
C ILE A 302 -0.55 0.71 -9.27
N TRP A 303 -0.64 1.29 -8.08
CA TRP A 303 -1.87 1.23 -7.27
C TRP A 303 -3.08 1.87 -7.96
N LYS A 304 -2.87 2.77 -8.93
CA LYS A 304 -3.96 3.27 -9.80
C LYS A 304 -4.59 2.16 -10.63
N ASN A 305 -3.78 1.30 -11.26
CA ASN A 305 -4.25 0.17 -12.05
C ASN A 305 -5.06 -0.82 -11.19
N PHE A 306 -4.60 -1.08 -9.98
CA PHE A 306 -5.35 -1.85 -8.99
C PHE A 306 -6.67 -1.14 -8.58
N SER A 307 -6.63 0.18 -8.33
CA SER A 307 -7.83 0.95 -8.01
C SER A 307 -8.87 0.94 -9.14
N SER A 308 -8.46 0.97 -10.42
CA SER A 308 -9.36 0.84 -11.57
C SER A 308 -9.89 -0.59 -11.76
N SER A 309 -9.13 -1.60 -11.35
CA SER A 309 -9.62 -2.99 -11.23
C SER A 309 -10.45 -3.24 -9.95
N ASN A 310 -10.97 -2.18 -9.31
CA ASN A 310 -11.75 -2.22 -8.07
C ASN A 310 -11.06 -2.88 -6.85
N TYR A 311 -9.74 -3.07 -6.84
CA TYR A 311 -9.03 -3.50 -5.63
C TYR A 311 -9.07 -2.39 -4.57
N VAL A 312 -9.16 -2.73 -3.30
CA VAL A 312 -8.91 -1.77 -2.21
C VAL A 312 -7.40 -1.49 -2.12
N THR A 313 -7.01 -0.23 -2.05
CA THR A 313 -5.60 0.20 -2.17
C THR A 313 -5.08 0.84 -0.89
N ALA A 314 -3.83 0.56 -0.52
CA ALA A 314 -3.18 1.11 0.66
C ALA A 314 -1.72 1.54 0.40
N LEU A 315 -1.31 2.66 1.03
CA LEU A 315 0.05 3.20 1.03
C LEU A 315 0.45 3.50 2.48
N LEU A 316 1.41 2.72 3.00
CA LEU A 316 1.92 2.81 4.38
C LEU A 316 3.40 3.21 4.37
N GLU A 317 3.74 4.33 5.01
CA GLU A 317 5.12 4.81 5.15
C GLU A 317 5.32 5.30 6.60
N ASP A 318 6.34 4.77 7.30
CA ASP A 318 6.57 4.98 8.74
C ASP A 318 7.18 6.36 9.08
N SER A 319 8.02 6.88 8.19
CA SER A 319 8.80 8.10 8.38
C SER A 319 8.29 9.25 7.52
N ALA A 320 7.46 10.13 8.10
CA ALA A 320 6.82 11.22 7.35
C ALA A 320 7.82 12.17 6.67
N GLY A 321 9.00 12.37 7.30
CA GLY A 321 10.08 13.25 6.87
C GLY A 321 10.80 12.81 5.60
N ILE A 322 11.16 11.53 5.54
CA ILE A 322 11.96 10.92 4.46
C ILE A 322 11.16 9.97 3.57
N ALA A 323 9.83 9.91 3.73
CA ALA A 323 8.89 9.18 2.86
C ALA A 323 9.16 9.42 1.37
N ASN A 324 8.99 8.36 0.57
CA ASN A 324 9.46 8.25 -0.81
C ASN A 324 9.04 9.45 -1.67
N PHE A 325 7.74 9.75 -1.62
CA PHE A 325 7.08 10.73 -2.47
C PHE A 325 7.14 12.16 -1.89
N ASN A 326 7.48 12.32 -0.61
CA ASN A 326 7.40 13.60 0.11
C ASN A 326 8.76 14.23 0.47
N PHE A 327 9.85 13.46 0.55
CA PHE A 327 11.16 14.02 0.93
C PHE A 327 11.64 15.09 -0.06
N MET A 328 11.67 16.36 0.39
CA MET A 328 11.91 17.56 -0.44
C MET A 328 10.95 17.74 -1.63
N LYS A 329 9.68 17.33 -1.52
CA LYS A 329 8.68 17.39 -2.61
C LYS A 329 7.28 17.71 -2.07
N THR A 330 6.39 18.24 -2.91
CA THR A 330 4.98 18.49 -2.55
C THR A 330 4.25 17.22 -2.09
N GLY A 331 4.56 16.05 -2.67
CA GLY A 331 3.82 14.81 -2.42
C GLY A 331 2.56 14.72 -3.29
N PHE A 332 1.44 14.34 -2.68
CA PHE A 332 0.14 14.27 -3.34
C PHE A 332 -0.79 15.42 -2.87
N LEU A 333 -1.73 15.86 -3.69
CA LEU A 333 -2.81 16.78 -3.28
C LEU A 333 -4.03 16.01 -2.77
N GLU A 334 -4.41 14.90 -3.39
CA GLU A 334 -5.41 13.96 -2.87
C GLU A 334 -4.79 12.72 -2.19
N GLU A 335 -5.60 11.92 -1.45
CA GLU A 335 -5.12 10.65 -0.89
C GLU A 335 -4.85 9.66 -2.07
N PRO A 336 -3.59 9.22 -2.29
CA PRO A 336 -3.21 8.48 -3.51
C PRO A 336 -3.75 7.04 -3.56
N THR A 337 -4.16 6.52 -2.41
CA THR A 337 -4.72 5.18 -2.18
C THR A 337 -5.89 5.29 -1.22
N ASP A 338 -6.77 4.29 -1.18
CA ASP A 338 -7.96 4.32 -0.32
C ASP A 338 -7.61 4.37 1.19
N TYR A 339 -6.51 3.71 1.61
CA TYR A 339 -5.98 3.73 2.98
C TYR A 339 -4.57 4.34 2.99
N TYR A 340 -4.47 5.62 3.35
CA TYR A 340 -3.19 6.34 3.40
C TYR A 340 -2.77 6.60 4.86
N LEU A 341 -1.61 6.09 5.28
CA LEU A 341 -1.14 6.20 6.67
C LEU A 341 -0.59 7.60 7.02
N ARG A 342 -0.19 8.37 6.02
CA ARG A 342 0.55 9.63 6.18
C ARG A 342 -0.06 10.65 7.16
N PRO A 343 -1.39 10.85 7.29
CA PRO A 343 -1.94 11.85 8.20
C PRO A 343 -1.59 11.61 9.68
N ILE A 344 -1.47 10.35 10.13
CA ILE A 344 -1.04 10.06 11.51
C ILE A 344 0.49 10.08 11.66
N THR A 345 1.25 9.71 10.63
CA THR A 345 2.72 9.78 10.71
C THR A 345 3.20 11.23 10.74
N VAL A 346 2.60 12.11 9.93
CA VAL A 346 2.78 13.57 10.03
C VAL A 346 2.40 14.10 11.43
N ALA A 347 1.36 13.54 12.07
CA ALA A 347 0.93 13.97 13.40
C ALA A 347 1.96 13.65 14.50
N TYR A 348 2.51 12.43 14.53
CA TYR A 348 3.51 12.08 15.55
C TYR A 348 4.90 12.66 15.22
N HIS A 349 5.38 12.61 13.97
CA HIS A 349 6.65 13.23 13.58
C HIS A 349 6.66 14.76 13.76
N GLY A 350 5.55 15.44 13.45
CA GLY A 350 5.50 16.91 13.45
C GLY A 350 5.31 17.58 14.82
N ARG A 351 5.15 16.82 15.91
CA ARG A 351 4.84 17.37 17.25
C ARG A 351 5.49 16.71 18.45
N LEU A 352 6.12 15.54 18.30
CA LEU A 352 7.04 15.07 19.33
C LEU A 352 8.22 16.04 19.37
N SER A 353 8.53 16.59 20.55
CA SER A 353 9.74 17.41 20.71
C SER A 353 10.98 16.58 20.34
N ARG A 354 12.12 17.23 20.03
CA ARG A 354 13.39 16.50 19.83
C ARG A 354 13.77 15.61 21.03
N THR A 355 13.19 15.82 22.21
CA THR A 355 13.33 14.97 23.40
C THR A 355 12.29 13.85 23.52
N GLN A 356 11.05 14.00 23.03
CA GLN A 356 10.03 12.94 23.06
C GLN A 356 10.08 12.04 21.82
N SER A 357 10.50 12.58 20.67
CA SER A 357 10.70 11.80 19.43
C SER A 357 11.88 10.82 19.53
N TYR A 358 12.80 11.07 20.46
CA TYR A 358 14.08 10.38 20.57
C TYR A 358 13.98 8.91 21.01
N ASN A 359 12.82 8.48 21.51
CA ASN A 359 12.57 7.10 21.93
C ASN A 359 11.90 6.23 20.84
N GLY A 360 11.57 6.80 19.67
CA GLY A 360 11.03 6.04 18.53
C GLY A 360 9.64 5.41 18.73
N CYS A 361 8.89 5.83 19.77
CA CYS A 361 7.62 5.22 20.16
C CYS A 361 6.37 5.99 19.70
N VAL A 362 5.31 5.26 19.38
CA VAL A 362 3.96 5.72 19.01
C VAL A 362 2.95 4.82 19.72
N GLY A 363 2.06 5.38 20.55
CA GLY A 363 1.01 4.61 21.23
C GLY A 363 1.55 3.43 22.06
N GLY A 364 2.66 3.63 22.77
CA GLY A 364 3.34 2.60 23.56
C GLY A 364 4.01 1.46 22.77
N MET A 365 4.08 1.57 21.44
CA MET A 365 4.80 0.65 20.56
C MET A 365 5.92 1.37 19.82
N SER A 366 6.89 0.66 19.24
CA SER A 366 7.83 1.29 18.30
C SER A 366 7.11 1.69 17.01
N GLN A 367 7.63 2.68 16.28
CA GLN A 367 7.09 3.09 14.96
C GLN A 367 6.87 1.90 14.01
N THR A 368 7.80 0.95 13.97
CA THR A 368 7.63 -0.26 13.15
C THR A 368 6.51 -1.17 13.66
N ASN A 369 6.41 -1.41 14.97
CA ASN A 369 5.34 -2.25 15.51
C ASN A 369 3.97 -1.61 15.27
N PHE A 370 3.87 -0.28 15.38
CA PHE A 370 2.67 0.48 15.05
C PHE A 370 2.26 0.32 13.57
N MET A 371 3.19 0.41 12.63
CA MET A 371 2.88 0.20 11.21
C MET A 371 2.60 -1.28 10.87
N MET A 372 3.29 -2.23 11.51
CA MET A 372 3.00 -3.66 11.38
C MET A 372 1.61 -4.02 11.90
N GLU A 373 1.19 -3.48 13.05
CA GLU A 373 -0.16 -3.68 13.58
C GLU A 373 -1.21 -3.07 12.64
N TYR A 374 -0.97 -1.88 12.07
CA TYR A 374 -1.86 -1.28 11.08
C TYR A 374 -1.98 -2.15 9.81
N LEU A 375 -0.86 -2.71 9.34
CA LEU A 375 -0.80 -3.61 8.17
C LEU A 375 -1.55 -4.92 8.43
N GLN A 376 -1.32 -5.58 9.57
CA GLN A 376 -2.05 -6.78 9.99
C GLN A 376 -3.56 -6.51 10.10
N ASN A 377 -3.96 -5.43 10.77
CA ASN A 377 -5.37 -5.02 10.85
C ASN A 377 -5.99 -4.75 9.47
N PHE A 378 -5.24 -4.12 8.54
CA PHE A 378 -5.73 -3.83 7.19
C PHE A 378 -6.04 -5.14 6.45
N VAL A 379 -5.08 -6.06 6.42
CA VAL A 379 -5.21 -7.32 5.69
C VAL A 379 -6.33 -8.19 6.28
N THR A 380 -6.43 -8.27 7.61
CA THR A 380 -7.54 -8.94 8.30
C THR A 380 -8.89 -8.35 7.90
N ALA A 381 -9.04 -7.02 7.89
CA ALA A 381 -10.30 -6.37 7.49
C ALA A 381 -10.64 -6.64 6.01
N MET A 382 -9.67 -6.56 5.10
CA MET A 382 -9.92 -6.87 3.68
C MET A 382 -10.28 -8.34 3.46
N GLY A 383 -9.68 -9.26 4.23
CA GLY A 383 -10.02 -10.68 4.24
C GLY A 383 -11.44 -10.95 4.76
N GLN A 384 -11.85 -10.28 5.85
CA GLN A 384 -13.22 -10.34 6.40
C GLN A 384 -14.26 -9.81 5.40
N SER A 385 -13.99 -8.67 4.75
CA SER A 385 -14.79 -8.13 3.65
C SER A 385 -14.71 -8.97 2.36
N ARG A 386 -13.83 -10.00 2.33
CA ARG A 386 -13.53 -10.86 1.19
C ARG A 386 -13.28 -10.03 -0.10
N VAL A 387 -12.45 -8.99 -0.01
CA VAL A 387 -12.18 -8.04 -1.11
C VAL A 387 -10.69 -8.07 -1.51
N PRO A 388 -10.35 -8.18 -2.81
CA PRO A 388 -8.96 -8.16 -3.24
C PRO A 388 -8.34 -6.79 -3.01
N HIS A 389 -7.09 -6.78 -2.56
CA HIS A 389 -6.42 -5.57 -2.13
C HIS A 389 -4.98 -5.48 -2.61
N PHE A 390 -4.52 -4.24 -2.83
CA PHE A 390 -3.13 -3.91 -3.10
C PHE A 390 -2.61 -3.05 -1.95
N LEU A 391 -1.53 -3.49 -1.30
CA LEU A 391 -0.85 -2.72 -0.27
C LEU A 391 0.62 -2.55 -0.63
N PHE A 392 1.08 -1.31 -0.66
CA PHE A 392 2.49 -0.97 -0.64
C PHE A 392 2.86 -0.42 0.74
N SER A 393 3.88 -1.01 1.36
CA SER A 393 4.46 -0.54 2.61
C SER A 393 5.95 -0.28 2.48
N TRP A 394 6.43 0.77 3.11
CA TRP A 394 7.84 1.14 3.12
C TRP A 394 8.33 1.46 4.54
N PHE A 395 9.16 0.57 5.07
CA PHE A 395 9.75 0.68 6.39
C PHE A 395 11.11 1.38 6.31
N THR A 396 11.15 2.66 6.66
CA THR A 396 12.34 3.52 6.61
C THR A 396 13.11 3.45 7.92
N THR A 397 12.44 3.39 9.08
CA THR A 397 13.09 3.50 10.40
C THR A 397 13.87 2.25 10.82
N LEU A 398 13.95 1.24 9.94
CA LEU A 398 14.62 -0.04 10.20
C LEU A 398 16.05 -0.15 9.69
N GLY A 399 16.38 0.60 8.64
CA GLY A 399 17.65 0.44 7.91
C GLY A 399 18.33 1.74 7.52
N HIS A 400 17.67 2.88 7.67
CA HIS A 400 18.17 4.17 7.20
C HIS A 400 19.38 4.68 8.01
N ASP A 401 19.26 4.74 9.34
CA ASP A 401 20.25 5.43 10.19
C ASP A 401 21.37 4.52 10.73
N SER A 402 21.17 3.19 10.73
CA SER A 402 22.14 2.23 11.28
C SER A 402 21.95 0.82 10.72
N LEU A 403 23.06 0.20 10.29
CA LEU A 403 23.11 -1.18 9.80
C LEU A 403 22.64 -2.22 10.83
N ASN A 404 22.71 -1.91 12.12
CA ASN A 404 22.46 -2.89 13.18
C ASN A 404 21.01 -2.92 13.65
N ASP A 405 20.21 -1.93 13.28
CA ASP A 405 18.86 -1.73 13.80
C ASP A 405 17.88 -2.78 13.27
N LEU A 406 18.02 -3.13 11.99
CA LEU A 406 17.24 -4.16 11.32
C LEU A 406 17.19 -5.48 12.13
N LYS A 407 18.36 -6.00 12.56
CA LYS A 407 18.48 -7.25 13.31
C LYS A 407 17.66 -7.26 14.61
N VAL A 408 17.49 -6.09 15.22
CA VAL A 408 16.82 -5.91 16.52
C VAL A 408 15.31 -6.05 16.39
N HIS A 409 14.74 -5.49 15.33
CA HIS A 409 13.30 -5.38 15.17
C HIS A 409 12.64 -6.68 14.68
N ILE A 410 13.34 -7.52 13.92
CA ILE A 410 12.76 -8.72 13.27
C ILE A 410 12.42 -9.87 14.22
N GLN A 411 12.94 -9.90 15.45
CA GLN A 411 12.71 -11.00 16.40
C GLN A 411 11.22 -11.28 16.73
N ARG A 412 10.29 -10.37 16.38
CA ARG A 412 8.84 -10.57 16.53
C ARG A 412 8.07 -10.90 15.24
N TRP A 413 8.60 -10.69 14.04
CA TRP A 413 7.75 -10.69 12.82
C TRP A 413 7.65 -12.02 12.09
N CYS A 414 8.66 -12.88 12.20
CA CYS A 414 8.84 -14.00 11.28
C CYS A 414 7.79 -15.14 11.43
N CYS A 415 6.88 -15.05 12.41
CA CYS A 415 6.00 -16.14 12.82
C CYS A 415 4.50 -15.76 12.90
N GLN A 416 4.06 -14.64 12.31
CA GLN A 416 2.69 -14.10 12.48
C GLN A 416 1.92 -13.85 11.16
N ALA A 417 2.37 -14.41 10.03
CA ALA A 417 1.89 -14.02 8.71
C ALA A 417 1.98 -15.15 7.66
N PRO A 418 1.13 -16.20 7.74
CA PRO A 418 1.32 -17.44 6.99
C PRO A 418 1.04 -17.40 5.47
N TYR A 419 0.31 -16.40 4.94
CA TYR A 419 -0.22 -16.47 3.56
C TYR A 419 -0.10 -15.17 2.75
N TYR A 420 1.11 -14.62 2.56
CA TYR A 420 1.30 -13.42 1.74
C TYR A 420 2.44 -13.51 0.72
N VAL A 421 2.16 -13.08 -0.50
CA VAL A 421 3.15 -12.95 -1.58
C VAL A 421 4.05 -11.75 -1.31
N LEU A 422 5.14 -11.95 -0.56
CA LEU A 422 6.19 -10.94 -0.33
C LEU A 422 6.91 -10.57 -1.64
N PHE A 423 6.47 -9.50 -2.30
CA PHE A 423 7.23 -8.90 -3.40
C PHE A 423 8.45 -8.13 -2.85
N ARG A 424 9.62 -8.77 -2.93
CA ARG A 424 10.93 -8.21 -2.52
C ARG A 424 11.35 -7.02 -3.39
N LEU A 425 11.76 -5.92 -2.77
CA LEU A 425 12.60 -4.89 -3.40
C LEU A 425 13.82 -4.65 -2.51
N TYR A 426 15.00 -5.04 -2.97
CA TYR A 426 16.28 -4.84 -2.27
C TYR A 426 17.26 -4.06 -3.15
N PHE A 427 18.11 -3.25 -2.53
CA PHE A 427 19.00 -2.34 -3.24
C PHE A 427 20.46 -2.60 -2.88
N HIS A 428 21.30 -2.87 -3.88
CA HIS A 428 22.75 -2.98 -3.70
C HIS A 428 23.50 -2.03 -4.64
N LEU A 429 24.75 -1.71 -4.31
CA LEU A 429 25.52 -0.60 -4.90
C LEU A 429 26.21 -0.99 -6.21
N TYR A 430 25.45 -1.48 -7.19
CA TYR A 430 25.91 -1.69 -8.57
C TYR A 430 24.86 -1.19 -9.56
N LYS A 431 25.27 -0.33 -10.50
CA LYS A 431 24.39 0.24 -11.54
C LYS A 431 24.12 -0.81 -12.63
N CYS A 432 23.01 -1.53 -12.51
CA CYS A 432 22.42 -2.28 -13.62
C CYS A 432 21.02 -1.71 -13.90
N LYS A 433 20.81 -1.15 -15.10
CA LYS A 433 19.48 -0.65 -15.50
C LYS A 433 18.51 -1.82 -15.65
N ILE A 434 17.39 -1.77 -14.95
CA ILE A 434 16.23 -2.64 -15.18
C ILE A 434 15.00 -1.76 -15.34
N HIS A 435 14.20 -2.04 -16.36
CA HIS A 435 12.99 -1.26 -16.66
C HIS A 435 11.72 -2.06 -16.33
N ARG A 436 10.76 -1.40 -15.65
CA ARG A 436 9.33 -1.74 -15.62
C ARG A 436 8.90 -2.98 -14.82
N PHE A 437 9.28 -3.08 -13.54
CA PHE A 437 8.68 -4.03 -12.58
C PHE A 437 7.15 -3.89 -12.45
N SER A 438 6.61 -2.68 -12.57
CA SER A 438 5.16 -2.47 -12.59
C SER A 438 4.44 -3.19 -13.74
N LYS A 439 5.11 -3.37 -14.90
CA LYS A 439 4.57 -4.18 -16.01
C LYS A 439 4.68 -5.68 -15.75
N PHE A 440 5.67 -6.15 -14.97
CA PHE A 440 5.73 -7.56 -14.56
C PHE A 440 4.51 -7.93 -13.69
N ILE A 441 4.21 -7.12 -12.68
CA ILE A 441 3.01 -7.31 -11.84
C ILE A 441 1.72 -7.16 -12.67
N ALA A 442 1.58 -6.11 -13.49
CA ALA A 442 0.35 -5.91 -14.26
C ALA A 442 0.08 -7.03 -15.28
N ASN A 443 1.10 -7.44 -16.03
CA ASN A 443 0.99 -8.53 -17.02
C ASN A 443 0.73 -9.88 -16.33
N GLY A 444 1.43 -10.18 -15.23
CA GLY A 444 1.26 -11.41 -14.46
C GLY A 444 -0.10 -11.55 -13.79
N LEU A 445 -0.91 -10.49 -13.79
CA LEU A 445 -2.26 -10.44 -13.20
C LEU A 445 -3.37 -10.15 -14.23
N ASN A 446 -3.06 -10.17 -15.53
CA ASN A 446 -3.98 -9.79 -16.62
C ASN A 446 -4.67 -8.40 -16.43
N ILE A 447 -4.03 -7.48 -15.70
CA ILE A 447 -4.57 -6.13 -15.50
C ILE A 447 -4.32 -5.33 -16.78
N SER A 448 -5.41 -4.89 -17.43
CA SER A 448 -5.38 -4.29 -18.77
C SER A 448 -4.31 -3.21 -18.95
N ALA A 449 -3.37 -3.47 -19.87
CA ALA A 449 -2.30 -2.56 -20.24
C ALA A 449 -2.75 -1.43 -21.21
N ALA A 450 -4.04 -1.34 -21.53
CA ALA A 450 -4.59 -0.51 -22.61
C ALA A 450 -4.44 1.02 -22.43
N SER A 451 -4.00 1.50 -21.26
CA SER A 451 -3.71 2.92 -21.02
C SER A 451 -2.25 3.33 -21.30
N LEU A 452 -1.39 2.41 -21.75
CA LEU A 452 0.03 2.67 -22.03
C LEU A 452 0.27 3.29 -23.43
N GLY A 453 -0.36 4.44 -23.68
CA GLY A 453 -0.05 5.29 -24.83
C GLY A 453 1.32 5.95 -24.71
N ILE A 454 2.36 5.33 -25.29
CA ILE A 454 3.63 5.93 -25.75
C ILE A 454 4.25 4.92 -26.73
N GLY A 455 4.64 5.38 -27.92
CA GLY A 455 5.08 4.52 -29.02
C GLY A 455 6.36 3.72 -28.74
N GLY A 456 6.45 2.55 -29.36
CA GLY A 456 7.65 1.71 -29.33
C GLY A 456 8.69 2.19 -30.35
N GLY A 457 9.56 3.11 -29.94
CA GLY A 457 10.81 3.39 -30.66
C GLY A 457 11.94 2.51 -30.14
N CYS A 458 12.47 1.61 -30.97
CA CYS A 458 13.76 0.98 -30.71
C CYS A 458 14.89 1.91 -31.14
N VAL A 459 15.81 2.19 -30.21
CA VAL A 459 17.13 2.75 -30.49
C VAL A 459 18.13 1.84 -29.77
N VAL A 460 19.29 1.62 -30.40
CA VAL A 460 20.30 0.61 -30.05
C VAL A 460 20.93 0.88 -28.68
#